data_AF-A0A5C7R6D0-F1
#
_entry.id   AF-A0A5C7R6D0-F1
#
_cell.length_a   1.000
_cell.length_b   1.000
_cell.length_c   1.000
_cell.angle_alpha   90.00
_cell.angle_beta   90.00
_cell.angle_gamma   90.00
#
_symmetry.space_group_name_H-M   'P 1'
#
loop_
_entity.id
_entity.type
_entity.pdbx_description
1 polymer ?
#
loop_
_entity_poly.entity_id
_entity_poly.type
_entity_poly.pdbx_seq_one_letter_code
_entity_poly.pdbx_strand_id
1 'polypeptide(L)'
;MYWFRSHWYYWYTGRKKVAVISICLNFLLLTLILNGFFSFSLWAVLLALLLDAVGFIVIAIYLISLRSFIPLALVEQTDALVVHYFVLPVCIAFVLSRFTTFLVAKAFSAI
;
A
#
# COMPACT_ATOMS: atom_id res chain seq x y z
N MET A 1 0.00 -19.58 -7.72
CA MET A 1 -0.48 -18.17 -7.79
C MET A 1 0.71 -17.22 -7.77
N TYR A 2 1.37 -17.01 -8.92
CA TYR A 2 2.58 -16.16 -8.97
C TYR A 2 2.30 -14.65 -8.93
N TRP A 3 1.06 -14.25 -9.27
CA TRP A 3 0.61 -12.87 -9.28
C TRP A 3 0.49 -12.24 -7.88
N PHE A 4 0.39 -13.05 -6.83
CA PHE A 4 0.19 -12.56 -5.45
C PHE A 4 1.50 -12.23 -4.71
N ARG A 5 2.65 -12.37 -5.37
CA ARG A 5 3.96 -12.12 -4.76
C ARG A 5 4.22 -10.63 -4.66
N SER A 6 4.49 -10.14 -3.45
CA SER A 6 4.87 -8.76 -3.18
C SER A 6 6.35 -8.50 -3.49
N HIS A 7 6.74 -7.23 -3.57
CA HIS A 7 8.15 -6.84 -3.61
C HIS A 7 8.93 -7.37 -2.40
N TRP A 8 8.28 -7.50 -1.23
CA TRP A 8 8.88 -8.10 -0.03
C TRP A 8 9.22 -9.58 -0.20
N TYR A 9 8.42 -10.34 -0.96
CA TYR A 9 8.74 -11.72 -1.32
C TYR A 9 10.05 -11.81 -2.13
N TYR A 10 10.21 -10.93 -3.13
CA TYR A 10 11.43 -10.91 -3.96
C TYR A 10 12.66 -10.40 -3.18
N TRP A 11 12.45 -9.51 -2.21
CA TRP A 11 13.49 -9.09 -1.29
C TRP A 11 14.01 -10.26 -0.45
N TYR A 12 13.08 -11.01 0.16
CA TYR A 12 13.41 -12.16 1.01
C TYR A 12 14.07 -13.32 0.23
N THR A 13 13.61 -13.58 -1.00
CA THR A 13 14.15 -14.64 -1.87
C THR A 13 15.46 -14.27 -2.57
N GLY A 14 16.07 -13.13 -2.22
CA GLY A 14 17.36 -12.70 -2.76
C GLY A 14 17.32 -12.07 -4.15
N ARG A 15 16.13 -11.97 -4.78
CA ARG A 15 15.91 -11.31 -6.08
C ARG A 15 15.79 -9.79 -5.91
N LYS A 16 16.82 -9.18 -5.30
CA LYS A 16 16.83 -7.76 -4.88
C LYS A 16 16.58 -6.78 -6.02
N LYS A 17 17.07 -7.08 -7.23
CA LYS A 17 16.83 -6.24 -8.42
C LYS A 17 15.33 -6.09 -8.73
N VAL A 18 14.59 -7.20 -8.70
CA VAL A 18 13.13 -7.20 -8.89
C VAL A 18 12.46 -6.40 -7.79
N ALA A 19 12.81 -6.65 -6.53
CA ALA A 19 12.23 -5.94 -5.39
C ALA A 19 12.41 -4.42 -5.47
N VAL A 20 13.64 -3.95 -5.71
CA VAL A 20 13.96 -2.50 -5.77
C VAL A 20 13.27 -1.84 -6.96
N ILE A 21 13.33 -2.44 -8.15
CA ILE A 21 12.69 -1.88 -9.34
C ILE A 21 11.17 -1.83 -9.16
N SER A 22 10.56 -2.89 -8.60
CA SER A 22 9.14 -2.90 -8.29
C SER A 22 8.75 -1.85 -7.27
N ILE A 23 9.53 -1.62 -6.22
CA ILE A 23 9.27 -0.57 -5.22
C ILE A 23 9.34 0.81 -5.87
N CYS A 24 10.39 1.10 -6.66
CA CYS A 24 10.54 2.39 -7.32
C CYS A 24 9.41 2.67 -8.34
N LEU A 25 9.08 1.69 -9.18
CA LEU A 25 7.98 1.83 -10.14
C LEU A 25 6.64 1.97 -9.45
N ASN A 26 6.39 1.21 -8.38
CA ASN A 26 5.17 1.37 -7.59
C ASN A 26 5.08 2.74 -6.96
N PHE A 27 6.16 3.23 -6.38
CA PHE A 27 6.17 4.56 -5.78
C PHE A 27 5.83 5.61 -6.82
N LEU A 28 6.49 5.60 -7.99
CA LEU A 28 6.21 6.55 -9.07
C LEU A 28 4.75 6.48 -9.53
N LEU A 29 4.23 5.28 -9.80
CA LEU A 29 2.86 5.11 -10.28
C LEU A 29 1.82 5.48 -9.21
N LEU A 30 2.04 5.07 -7.96
CA LEU A 30 1.15 5.44 -6.86
C LEU A 30 1.18 6.93 -6.59
N THR A 31 2.34 7.57 -6.65
CA THR A 31 2.42 9.03 -6.52
C THR A 31 1.66 9.70 -7.66
N LEU A 32 1.85 9.29 -8.92
CA LEU A 32 1.10 9.87 -10.04
C LEU A 32 -0.42 9.69 -9.88
N ILE A 33 -0.87 8.52 -9.45
CA ILE A 33 -2.29 8.23 -9.28
C ILE A 33 -2.86 8.97 -8.05
N LEU A 34 -2.27 8.76 -6.88
CA LEU A 34 -2.81 9.26 -5.61
C LEU A 34 -2.60 10.76 -5.45
N ASN A 35 -1.44 11.29 -5.83
CA ASN A 35 -1.22 12.74 -5.79
C ASN A 35 -1.96 13.43 -6.94
N GLY A 36 -1.90 12.88 -8.16
CA GLY A 36 -2.50 13.52 -9.33
C GLY A 36 -4.03 13.56 -9.32
N PHE A 37 -4.70 12.48 -8.90
CA PHE A 37 -6.17 12.44 -8.91
C PHE A 37 -6.81 12.87 -7.59
N PHE A 38 -6.13 12.68 -6.47
CA PHE A 38 -6.74 12.82 -5.14
C PHE A 38 -5.95 13.76 -4.22
N SER A 39 -4.89 14.40 -4.72
CA SER A 39 -4.03 15.31 -3.93
C SER A 39 -3.49 14.69 -2.63
N PHE A 40 -3.29 13.37 -2.63
CA PHE A 40 -2.72 12.69 -1.47
C PHE A 40 -1.29 13.14 -1.17
N SER A 41 -0.98 13.23 0.12
CA SER A 41 0.38 13.47 0.60
C SER A 41 1.33 12.36 0.17
N LEU A 42 2.55 12.73 -0.22
CA LEU A 42 3.63 11.78 -0.54
C LEU A 42 3.90 10.79 0.62
N TRP A 43 3.69 11.25 1.86
CA TRP A 43 3.86 10.42 3.05
C TRP A 43 2.82 9.30 3.13
N ALA A 44 1.57 9.58 2.76
CA ALA A 44 0.51 8.56 2.71
C ALA A 44 0.82 7.50 1.66
N VAL A 45 1.37 7.91 0.52
CA VAL A 45 1.79 7.00 -0.56
C VAL A 45 2.93 6.09 -0.11
N LEU A 46 3.98 6.65 0.51
CA LEU A 46 5.11 5.87 1.05
C LEU A 46 4.64 4.87 2.09
N LEU A 47 3.80 5.31 3.03
CA LEU A 47 3.31 4.49 4.10
C LEU A 47 2.45 3.33 3.56
N ALA A 48 1.56 3.59 2.61
CA ALA A 48 0.76 2.57 1.94
C ALA A 48 1.61 1.54 1.18
N LEU A 49 2.66 2.00 0.47
CA LEU A 49 3.57 1.13 -0.27
C LEU A 49 4.37 0.21 0.65
N LEU A 50 4.88 0.74 1.77
CA LEU A 50 5.73 -0.02 2.68
C LEU A 50 4.94 -1.02 3.51
N LEU A 51 3.76 -0.62 3.99
CA LEU A 51 2.90 -1.49 4.81
C LEU A 51 2.35 -2.68 4.03
N ASP A 52 2.09 -2.53 2.72
CA ASP A 52 1.58 -3.62 1.87
C ASP A 52 0.39 -4.35 2.55
N ALA A 53 0.43 -5.69 2.65
CA ALA A 53 -0.62 -6.47 3.30
C ALA A 53 -0.78 -6.17 4.81
N VAL A 54 0.29 -5.69 5.48
CA VAL A 54 0.24 -5.32 6.90
C VAL A 54 -0.65 -4.10 7.11
N GLY A 55 -0.83 -3.25 6.09
CA GLY A 55 -1.74 -2.11 6.15
C GLY A 55 -3.17 -2.51 6.51
N PHE A 56 -3.66 -3.65 5.99
CA PHE A 56 -4.99 -4.17 6.33
C PHE A 56 -5.11 -4.59 7.78
N ILE A 57 -4.03 -5.10 8.38
CA ILE A 57 -3.99 -5.45 9.81
C ILE A 57 -4.13 -4.17 10.64
N VAL A 58 -3.43 -3.10 10.27
CA VAL A 58 -3.54 -1.80 10.95
C VAL A 58 -4.96 -1.25 10.83
N ILE A 59 -5.59 -1.35 9.67
CA ILE A 59 -7.01 -0.97 9.48
C ILE A 59 -7.92 -1.78 10.39
N ALA A 60 -7.70 -3.09 10.51
CA ALA A 60 -8.49 -3.95 11.39
C ALA A 60 -8.31 -3.56 12.87
N ILE A 61 -7.08 -3.31 13.31
CA ILE A 61 -6.78 -2.82 14.67
C ILE A 61 -7.50 -1.48 14.93
N TYR A 62 -7.51 -0.58 13.94
CA TYR A 62 -8.25 0.68 14.04
C TYR A 62 -9.74 0.43 14.30
N LEU A 63 -10.38 -0.37 13.45
CA LEU A 63 -11.83 -0.61 13.52
C LEU A 63 -12.27 -1.38 14.77
N ILE A 64 -11.48 -2.36 15.20
CA ILE A 64 -11.84 -3.25 16.31
C ILE A 64 -11.49 -2.64 17.67
N SER A 65 -10.31 -2.00 17.76
CA SER A 65 -9.75 -1.57 19.05
C SER A 65 -9.67 -0.07 19.19
N LEU A 66 -9.02 0.65 18.27
CA LEU A 66 -8.72 2.07 18.49
C LEU A 66 -9.97 2.96 18.40
N ARG A 67 -10.92 2.60 17.54
CA ARG A 67 -12.15 3.36 17.31
C ARG A 67 -12.99 3.54 18.59
N SER A 68 -12.98 2.57 19.50
CA SER A 68 -13.76 2.65 20.76
C SER A 68 -13.21 3.66 21.76
N PHE A 69 -11.94 4.07 21.62
CA PHE A 69 -11.31 5.09 22.46
C PHE A 69 -11.54 6.52 21.93
N ILE A 70 -12.16 6.67 20.76
CA ILE A 70 -12.41 7.98 20.15
C ILE A 70 -13.71 8.56 20.72
N PRO A 71 -13.72 9.82 21.19
CA PRO A 71 -14.93 10.48 21.64
C PRO A 71 -16.00 10.50 20.55
N LEU A 72 -17.25 10.14 20.87
CA LEU A 72 -18.38 10.04 19.93
C LEU A 72 -18.51 11.26 19.00
N ALA A 73 -18.26 12.48 19.52
CA ALA A 73 -18.33 13.73 18.76
C ALA A 73 -17.28 13.83 17.62
N LEU A 74 -16.18 13.07 17.71
CA LEU A 74 -15.05 13.09 16.77
C LEU A 74 -14.94 11.80 15.94
N VAL A 75 -15.76 10.78 16.22
CA VAL A 75 -15.67 9.48 15.54
C VAL A 75 -15.84 9.62 14.04
N GLU A 76 -16.87 10.33 13.56
CA GLU A 76 -17.12 10.47 12.13
C GLU A 76 -15.99 11.20 11.40
N GLN A 77 -15.45 12.25 12.01
CA GLN A 77 -14.34 13.02 11.45
C GLN A 77 -13.06 12.16 11.41
N THR A 78 -12.81 11.38 12.46
CA THR A 78 -11.63 10.51 12.52
C THR A 78 -11.75 9.35 11.54
N ASP A 79 -12.93 8.73 11.45
CA ASP A 79 -13.23 7.69 10.45
C ASP A 79 -13.01 8.22 9.03
N ALA A 80 -13.49 9.44 8.72
CA ALA A 80 -13.27 10.06 7.42
C ALA A 80 -11.78 10.30 7.13
N LEU A 81 -11.00 10.78 8.11
CA LEU A 81 -9.56 10.97 7.96
C LEU A 81 -8.82 9.64 7.72
N VAL A 82 -9.16 8.60 8.48
CA VAL A 82 -8.55 7.27 8.33
C VAL A 82 -8.90 6.65 6.99
N VAL A 83 -10.16 6.76 6.56
CA VAL A 83 -10.58 6.27 5.24
C VAL A 83 -9.82 7.00 4.14
N HIS A 84 -9.78 8.33 4.20
CA HIS A 84 -9.15 9.13 3.19
C HIS A 84 -7.64 8.88 3.16
N TYR A 85 -6.92 9.14 4.24
CA TYR A 85 -5.45 9.15 4.24
C TYR A 85 -4.80 7.78 4.39
N PHE A 86 -5.54 6.74 4.78
CA PHE A 86 -4.96 5.44 5.06
C PHE A 86 -5.63 4.29 4.29
N VAL A 87 -6.95 4.10 4.43
CA VAL A 87 -7.63 2.95 3.82
C VAL A 87 -7.56 3.00 2.30
N LEU A 88 -7.94 4.12 1.69
CA LEU A 88 -7.94 4.27 0.23
C LEU A 88 -6.53 4.09 -0.37
N PRO A 89 -5.48 4.78 0.12
CA PRO A 89 -4.11 4.57 -0.32
C PRO A 89 -3.64 3.11 -0.18
N VAL A 90 -3.90 2.45 0.95
CA VAL A 90 -3.49 1.05 1.19
C VAL A 90 -4.17 0.10 0.19
N CYS A 91 -5.47 0.26 -0.05
CA CYS A 91 -6.19 -0.58 -1.00
C CYS A 91 -5.66 -0.42 -2.44
N ILE A 92 -5.46 0.83 -2.88
CA ILE A 92 -4.93 1.12 -4.21
C ILE A 92 -3.48 0.62 -4.34
N ALA A 93 -2.64 0.90 -3.34
CA ALA A 93 -1.26 0.45 -3.27
C ALA A 93 -1.14 -1.08 -3.29
N PHE A 94 -2.03 -1.78 -2.61
CA PHE A 94 -2.03 -3.24 -2.60
C PHE A 94 -2.29 -3.82 -4.00
N VAL A 95 -3.33 -3.37 -4.68
CA VAL A 95 -3.66 -3.90 -6.02
C VAL A 95 -2.59 -3.52 -7.04
N LEU A 96 -2.18 -2.25 -7.04
CA LEU A 96 -1.17 -1.77 -7.98
C LEU A 96 0.17 -2.46 -7.75
N SER A 97 0.57 -2.63 -6.49
CA SER A 97 1.85 -3.26 -6.15
C SER A 97 1.93 -4.72 -6.59
N ARG A 98 0.83 -5.49 -6.50
CA ARG A 98 0.77 -6.87 -7.00
C ARG A 98 0.91 -6.91 -8.52
N PHE A 99 0.19 -6.04 -9.21
CA PHE A 99 0.23 -5.99 -10.67
C PHE A 99 1.61 -5.60 -11.22
N THR A 100 2.19 -4.51 -10.71
CA THR A 100 3.51 -4.03 -11.15
C THR A 100 4.62 -5.00 -10.77
N THR A 101 4.60 -5.57 -9.56
CA THR A 101 5.62 -6.53 -9.13
C THR A 101 5.59 -7.77 -10.00
N PHE A 102 4.41 -8.25 -10.40
CA PHE A 102 4.28 -9.33 -11.36
C PHE A 102 4.86 -8.98 -12.73
N LEU A 103 4.58 -7.79 -13.28
CA LEU A 103 5.13 -7.37 -14.57
C LEU A 103 6.65 -7.27 -14.54
N VAL A 104 7.21 -6.67 -13.50
CA VAL A 104 8.67 -6.56 -13.32
C VAL A 104 9.28 -7.96 -13.20
N ALA A 105 8.72 -8.81 -12.36
CA ALA A 105 9.24 -10.15 -12.18
C ALA A 105 9.14 -11.00 -13.47
N LYS A 106 8.09 -10.83 -14.28
CA LYS A 106 7.98 -11.44 -15.62
C LYS A 106 9.06 -10.91 -16.58
N ALA A 107 9.33 -9.61 -16.57
CA ALA A 107 10.34 -8.98 -17.42
C ALA A 107 11.77 -9.45 -17.09
N PHE A 108 12.04 -9.80 -15.84
CA PHE A 108 13.33 -10.34 -15.39
C PHE A 108 13.41 -11.87 -15.36
N SER A 109 12.45 -12.57 -15.98
CA SER A 109 12.36 -14.05 -15.95
C SER A 109 12.43 -14.61 -14.52
N ALA A 110 11.90 -13.85 -13.56
CA ALA A 110 11.93 -14.13 -12.14
C ALA A 110 10.67 -14.85 -11.66
N ILE A 111 9.87 -15.39 -12.58
CA ILE A 111 8.69 -16.21 -12.33
C ILE A 111 8.62 -17.28 -13.43
#